data_AF-A0A2K3LFW4-F1
#
_entry.id   AF-A0A2K3LFW4-F1
#
_cell.length_a   1.000
_cell.length_b   1.000
_cell.length_c   1.000
_cell.angle_alpha   90.00
_cell.angle_beta   90.00
_cell.angle_gamma   90.00
#
_symmetry.space_group_name_H-M   'P 1'
#
loop_
_entity.id
_entity.type
_entity.pdbx_description
1 polymer ?
#
loop_
_entity_poly.entity_id
_entity_poly.type
_entity_poly.pdbx_seq_one_letter_code
_entity_poly.pdbx_strand_id
1 'polypeptide(L)'
;MDEFVQSQLILAGLTIVTHVLKEGGKFIAKIFRGKDTSLLYCQLKLFFPVVTFAKPKSSRNSSIEAFAVCENYSPPEGFNPKDLHRLLEKVGSPSGVDDTDCVSGWLEGPNKVYIPFLACGDLTGYDSDRSYPLPKVDGGTYQSLDPVQPPIAPPYKRALELKKASTQGFKELENLSLDS
;
A
#
# COMPACT_ATOMS: atom_id res chain seq x y z
N MET A 1 -10.86 8.74 8.05
CA MET A 1 -11.96 7.76 8.20
C MET A 1 -11.52 6.39 7.73
N ASP A 2 -10.95 6.31 6.52
CA ASP A 2 -10.58 5.03 5.88
C ASP A 2 -9.49 4.23 6.63
N GLU A 3 -8.48 4.91 7.21
CA GLU A 3 -7.42 4.24 7.99
C GLU A 3 -8.00 3.52 9.23
N PHE A 4 -8.83 4.20 10.01
CA PHE A 4 -9.43 3.63 11.21
C PHE A 4 -10.30 2.40 10.89
N VAL A 5 -11.15 2.50 9.87
CA VAL A 5 -12.01 1.40 9.43
C VAL A 5 -11.19 0.20 8.97
N GLN A 6 -10.10 0.45 8.23
CA GLN A 6 -9.22 -0.63 7.78
C GLN A 6 -8.46 -1.27 8.95
N SER A 7 -7.97 -0.48 9.92
CA SER A 7 -7.35 -1.01 11.14
C SER A 7 -8.30 -1.93 11.90
N GLN A 8 -9.57 -1.54 12.04
CA GLN A 8 -10.59 -2.41 12.64
C GLN A 8 -10.79 -3.72 11.85
N LEU A 9 -10.78 -3.65 10.51
CA LEU A 9 -10.88 -4.84 9.67
C LEU A 9 -9.69 -5.80 9.87
N ILE A 10 -8.49 -5.25 10.05
CA ILE A 10 -7.29 -6.06 10.31
C ILE A 10 -7.35 -6.71 11.69
N LEU A 11 -7.84 -6.00 12.72
CA LEU A 11 -8.04 -6.57 14.06
C LEU A 11 -9.13 -7.66 14.08
N ALA A 12 -10.20 -7.47 13.31
CA ALA A 12 -11.18 -8.52 13.08
C ALA A 12 -10.56 -9.74 12.38
N GLY A 13 -9.72 -9.50 11.36
CA GLY A 13 -8.94 -10.55 10.70
C GLY A 13 -8.00 -11.27 11.66
N LEU A 14 -7.32 -10.54 12.55
CA LEU A 14 -6.44 -11.10 13.58
C LEU A 14 -7.22 -12.02 14.52
N THR A 15 -8.48 -11.69 14.84
CA THR A 15 -9.36 -12.56 15.62
C THR A 15 -9.54 -13.92 14.95
N ILE A 16 -9.71 -13.97 13.63
CA ILE A 16 -9.83 -15.25 12.92
C ILE A 16 -8.47 -15.98 12.90
N VAL A 17 -7.40 -15.23 12.66
CA VAL A 17 -6.02 -15.76 12.63
C VAL A 17 -5.67 -16.46 13.93
N THR A 18 -6.03 -15.90 15.09
CA THR A 18 -5.73 -16.55 16.38
C THR A 18 -6.46 -17.87 16.62
N HIS A 19 -7.50 -18.18 15.85
CA HIS A 19 -8.20 -19.46 15.93
C HIS A 19 -7.70 -20.49 14.90
N VAL A 20 -7.13 -20.04 13.79
CA VAL A 20 -6.85 -20.89 12.61
C VAL A 20 -5.36 -21.05 12.34
N LEU A 21 -4.56 -20.03 12.63
CA LEU A 21 -3.14 -20.02 12.28
C LEU A 21 -2.35 -20.85 13.30
N LYS A 22 -1.60 -21.83 12.79
CA LYS A 22 -0.66 -22.61 13.60
C LYS A 22 0.51 -21.74 14.08
N GLU A 23 1.12 -22.13 15.19
CA GLU A 23 2.39 -21.55 15.64
C GLU A 23 3.47 -21.60 14.55
N GLY A 24 4.26 -20.54 14.45
CA GLY A 24 5.22 -20.33 13.37
C GLY A 24 4.59 -19.87 12.04
N GLY A 25 3.25 -19.72 11.98
CA GLY A 25 2.54 -19.25 10.80
C GLY A 25 2.85 -17.80 10.42
N LYS A 26 2.46 -17.42 9.20
CA LYS A 26 2.60 -16.04 8.69
C LYS A 26 1.24 -15.42 8.44
N PHE A 27 1.10 -14.14 8.74
CA PHE A 27 -0.09 -13.35 8.49
C PHE A 27 0.29 -12.13 7.66
N ILE A 28 -0.39 -11.91 6.54
CA ILE A 28 -0.15 -10.78 5.65
C ILE A 28 -1.44 -10.01 5.48
N ALA A 29 -1.42 -8.71 5.73
CA ALA A 29 -2.60 -7.85 5.61
C ALA A 29 -2.26 -6.55 4.86
N LYS A 30 -3.20 -6.08 4.05
CA LYS A 30 -3.09 -4.76 3.41
C LYS A 30 -3.43 -3.67 4.42
N ILE A 31 -2.56 -2.66 4.51
CA ILE A 31 -2.66 -1.52 5.43
C ILE A 31 -2.59 -0.21 4.66
N PHE A 32 -3.09 0.86 5.26
CA PHE A 32 -2.88 2.23 4.83
C PHE A 32 -1.86 2.84 5.78
N ARG A 33 -0.79 3.40 5.20
CA ARG A 33 0.23 4.12 5.94
C ARG A 33 -0.33 5.50 6.33
N GLY A 34 -0.59 5.68 7.60
CA GLY A 34 -1.12 6.92 8.18
C GLY A 34 -0.66 7.14 9.62
N LYS A 35 -1.44 7.89 10.41
CA LYS A 35 -1.03 8.33 11.76
C LYS A 35 -1.02 7.16 12.76
N ASP A 36 -1.96 6.24 12.64
CA ASP A 36 -2.23 5.19 13.64
C ASP A 36 -1.52 3.87 13.31
N THR A 37 -0.72 3.87 12.24
CA THR A 37 0.06 2.72 11.77
C THR A 37 1.00 2.16 12.86
N SER A 38 1.46 3.00 13.77
CA SER A 38 2.34 2.59 14.87
C SER A 38 1.61 1.81 15.98
N LEU A 39 0.36 2.18 16.27
CA LEU A 39 -0.49 1.43 17.20
C LEU A 39 -0.77 0.03 16.66
N LEU A 40 -1.13 -0.06 15.37
CA LEU A 40 -1.36 -1.33 14.68
C LEU A 40 -0.11 -2.22 14.72
N TYR A 41 1.08 -1.65 14.52
CA TYR A 41 2.34 -2.39 14.64
C TYR A 41 2.51 -3.02 16.02
N CYS A 42 2.31 -2.24 17.09
CA CYS A 42 2.42 -2.74 18.47
C CYS A 42 1.42 -3.85 18.77
N GLN A 43 0.17 -3.69 18.31
CA GLN A 43 -0.88 -4.70 18.45
C GLN A 43 -0.51 -6.02 17.76
N LEU A 44 0.06 -5.96 16.55
CA LEU A 44 0.52 -7.15 15.84
C LEU A 44 1.75 -7.78 16.51
N LYS A 45 2.66 -6.95 17.05
CA LYS A 45 3.90 -7.41 17.71
C LYS A 45 3.66 -8.29 18.95
N LEU A 46 2.49 -8.16 19.58
CA LEU A 46 2.09 -9.04 20.69
C LEU A 46 2.01 -10.52 20.30
N PHE A 47 1.64 -10.79 19.04
CA PHE A 47 1.38 -12.14 18.54
C PHE A 47 2.43 -12.62 17.54
N PHE A 48 3.24 -11.69 17.02
CA PHE A 48 4.23 -11.96 15.99
C PHE A 48 5.56 -11.34 16.41
N PRO A 49 6.59 -12.14 16.70
CA PRO A 49 7.92 -11.64 17.06
C PRO A 49 8.54 -10.79 15.95
N VAL A 50 8.19 -11.06 14.68
CA VAL A 50 8.67 -10.31 13.53
C VAL A 50 7.47 -9.70 12.80
N VAL A 51 7.45 -8.38 12.71
CA VAL A 51 6.44 -7.60 11.98
C VAL A 51 7.21 -6.60 11.14
N THR A 52 6.88 -6.54 9.85
CA THR A 52 7.50 -5.60 8.91
C THR A 52 6.44 -4.99 8.03
N PHE A 53 6.52 -3.69 7.77
CA PHE A 53 5.66 -3.05 6.79
C PHE A 53 6.37 -3.03 5.44
N ALA A 54 5.75 -3.63 4.44
CA ALA A 54 6.33 -3.82 3.13
C ALA A 54 5.53 -3.06 2.07
N LYS A 55 6.22 -2.38 1.16
CA LYS A 55 5.61 -1.84 -0.07
C LYS A 55 6.26 -2.47 -1.29
N PRO A 56 5.60 -3.42 -1.96
CA PRO A 56 6.16 -4.06 -3.15
C PRO A 56 6.13 -3.11 -4.35
N LYS A 57 7.04 -3.32 -5.31
CA LYS A 57 7.09 -2.53 -6.56
C LYS A 57 5.81 -2.64 -7.43
N SER A 58 5.10 -3.75 -7.31
CA SER A 58 3.80 -3.96 -7.94
C SER A 58 2.68 -3.11 -7.33
N SER A 59 2.94 -2.41 -6.22
CA SER A 59 2.04 -1.40 -5.67
C SER A 59 2.40 -0.02 -6.23
N ARG A 60 1.38 0.81 -6.49
CA ARG A 60 1.58 2.18 -6.99
C ARG A 60 2.37 3.01 -5.97
N ASN A 61 3.39 3.73 -6.43
CA ASN A 61 4.21 4.54 -5.53
C ASN A 61 3.39 5.69 -4.89
N SER A 62 2.45 6.26 -5.65
CA SER A 62 1.53 7.30 -5.18
C SER A 62 0.48 6.83 -4.17
N SER A 63 0.28 5.51 -4.01
CA SER A 63 -0.67 4.97 -3.05
C SER A 63 -0.12 5.04 -1.61
N ILE A 64 -0.97 5.34 -0.64
CA ILE A 64 -0.63 5.20 0.78
C ILE A 64 -0.69 3.75 1.27
N GLU A 65 -1.06 2.82 0.39
CA GLU A 65 -1.15 1.39 0.70
C GLU A 65 0.22 0.75 0.89
N ALA A 66 0.29 -0.11 1.91
CA ALA A 66 1.39 -1.01 2.19
C ALA A 66 0.83 -2.35 2.69
N PHE A 67 1.72 -3.27 3.06
CA PHE A 67 1.37 -4.58 3.58
C PHE A 67 2.06 -4.81 4.92
N ALA A 68 1.30 -5.18 5.95
CA ALA A 68 1.86 -5.75 7.15
C ALA A 68 2.24 -7.20 6.89
N VAL A 69 3.51 -7.54 7.08
CA VAL A 69 4.07 -8.88 6.99
C VAL A 69 4.43 -9.32 8.40
N CYS A 70 3.60 -10.19 8.96
CA CYS A 70 3.77 -10.74 10.29
C CYS A 70 4.26 -12.19 10.18
N GLU A 71 5.36 -12.51 10.85
CA GLU A 71 6.03 -13.80 10.76
C GLU A 71 6.18 -14.46 12.13
N ASN A 72 6.23 -15.79 12.10
CA ASN A 72 6.40 -16.65 13.26
C ASN A 72 5.33 -16.43 14.33
N TYR A 73 4.06 -16.65 13.98
CA TYR A 73 2.94 -16.56 14.92
C TYR A 73 3.28 -17.26 16.24
N SER A 74 3.26 -16.51 17.32
CA SER A 74 3.66 -16.91 18.67
C SER A 74 2.75 -16.21 19.66
N PRO A 75 1.54 -16.74 19.91
CA PRO A 75 0.64 -16.15 20.89
C PRO A 75 1.24 -16.22 22.30
N PRO A 76 0.89 -15.29 23.21
CA PRO A 76 1.28 -15.37 24.60
C PRO A 76 0.81 -16.67 25.27
N GLU A 77 1.59 -17.17 26.24
CA GLU A 77 1.25 -18.40 26.96
C GLU A 77 -0.11 -18.24 27.69
N GLY A 78 -1.00 -19.22 27.52
CA GLY A 78 -2.35 -19.17 28.09
C GLY A 78 -3.31 -18.17 27.42
N PHE A 79 -2.95 -17.60 26.27
CA PHE A 79 -3.82 -16.71 25.53
C PHE A 79 -5.09 -17.42 25.05
N ASN A 80 -6.25 -16.89 25.47
CA ASN A 80 -7.53 -17.27 24.91
C ASN A 80 -7.97 -16.27 23.84
N PRO A 81 -8.40 -16.72 22.65
CA PRO A 81 -8.85 -15.82 21.59
C PRO A 81 -10.00 -14.88 21.96
N LYS A 82 -10.81 -15.24 22.96
CA LYS A 82 -11.90 -14.40 23.50
C LYS A 82 -11.38 -13.14 24.21
N ASP A 83 -10.15 -13.17 24.72
CA ASP A 83 -9.53 -12.06 25.45
C ASP A 83 -8.79 -11.07 24.51
N LEU A 84 -8.79 -11.33 23.20
CA LEU A 84 -8.07 -10.53 22.20
C LEU A 84 -8.41 -9.05 22.28
N HIS A 85 -9.70 -8.71 22.32
CA HIS A 85 -10.16 -7.31 22.34
C HIS A 85 -9.64 -6.58 23.58
N ARG A 86 -9.70 -7.24 24.75
CA ARG A 86 -9.20 -6.69 26.02
C ARG A 86 -7.69 -6.47 26.01
N LEU A 87 -6.93 -7.37 25.36
CA LEU A 87 -5.49 -7.21 25.20
C LEU A 87 -5.14 -6.06 24.26
N LEU A 88 -5.88 -5.91 23.16
CA LEU A 88 -5.68 -4.83 22.19
C LEU A 88 -6.05 -3.45 22.75
N GLU A 89 -7.11 -3.35 23.55
CA GLU A 89 -7.52 -2.12 24.25
C GLU A 89 -6.48 -1.67 25.28
N LYS A 90 -5.78 -2.61 25.93
CA LYS A 90 -4.68 -2.28 26.85
C LYS A 90 -3.50 -1.63 26.13
N VAL A 91 -3.24 -2.01 24.88
CA VAL A 91 -2.18 -1.39 24.05
C VAL A 91 -2.61 -0.01 23.55
N GLY A 92 -3.92 0.21 23.35
CA GLY A 92 -4.49 1.50 22.91
C GLY A 92 -4.82 2.47 24.05
N SER A 93 -4.90 2.02 25.29
CA SER A 93 -5.24 2.87 26.44
C SER A 93 -4.02 3.67 26.92
N PRO A 94 -4.10 5.00 26.98
CA PRO A 94 -3.06 5.82 27.56
C PRO A 94 -3.11 5.66 29.08
N SER A 95 -2.38 4.70 29.62
CA SER A 95 -2.18 4.63 31.07
C SER A 95 -1.17 5.70 31.49
N GLY A 96 -1.64 6.95 31.67
CA GLY A 96 -0.88 8.02 32.31
C GLY A 96 -1.30 9.44 31.94
N VAL A 97 -2.32 9.98 32.63
CA VAL A 97 -2.57 11.38 33.07
C VAL A 97 -2.37 12.57 32.08
N ASP A 98 -1.92 12.41 30.85
CA ASP A 98 -1.81 13.51 29.89
C ASP A 98 -2.28 13.08 28.50
N ASP A 99 -3.01 13.96 27.84
CA ASP A 99 -3.90 13.72 26.69
C ASP A 99 -3.10 13.62 25.37
N THR A 100 -2.02 12.82 25.38
CA THR A 100 -1.06 12.74 24.27
C THR A 100 -0.95 11.31 23.73
N ASP A 101 -1.42 11.13 22.50
CA ASP A 101 -1.16 10.07 21.52
C ASP A 101 -0.41 8.81 22.01
N CYS A 102 -1.11 7.67 22.08
CA CYS A 102 -0.57 6.31 21.89
C CYS A 102 0.84 6.01 22.47
N VAL A 103 1.13 6.42 23.70
CA VAL A 103 2.45 6.22 24.33
C VAL A 103 2.59 4.80 24.88
N SER A 104 2.81 3.83 24.00
CA SER A 104 3.52 2.62 24.44
C SER A 104 5.00 2.99 24.59
N GLY A 105 5.70 2.51 25.62
CA GLY A 105 7.15 2.75 25.80
C GLY A 105 8.04 2.24 24.64
N TRP A 106 7.41 1.61 23.63
CA TRP A 106 8.00 1.22 22.36
C TRP A 106 8.00 2.35 21.31
N LEU A 107 7.11 3.35 21.39
CA LEU A 107 6.95 4.40 20.38
C LEU A 107 7.60 5.74 20.77
N GLU A 108 7.88 5.96 22.06
CA GLU A 108 8.44 7.20 22.60
C GLU A 108 9.54 6.94 23.64
N GLY A 109 10.45 7.92 23.79
CA GLY A 109 11.60 7.84 24.69
C GLY A 109 12.89 7.32 24.04
N PRO A 110 13.95 7.11 24.83
CA PRO A 110 15.26 6.69 24.33
C PRO A 110 15.26 5.29 23.67
N ASN A 111 14.24 4.47 23.97
CA ASN A 111 14.04 3.13 23.39
C ASN A 111 13.02 3.11 22.25
N LYS A 112 12.79 4.26 21.59
CA LYS A 112 11.85 4.35 20.46
C LYS A 112 12.19 3.32 19.38
N VAL A 113 11.25 2.44 19.11
CA VAL A 113 11.34 1.41 18.08
C VAL A 113 10.86 1.99 16.76
N TYR A 114 11.77 2.08 15.81
CA TYR A 114 11.44 2.40 14.43
C TYR A 114 10.82 1.18 13.77
N ILE A 115 9.65 1.38 13.17
CA ILE A 115 8.96 0.34 12.43
C ILE A 115 9.74 0.08 11.15
N PRO A 116 10.25 -1.15 10.93
CA PRO A 116 10.98 -1.46 9.71
C PRO A 116 10.03 -1.36 8.52
N PHE A 117 10.40 -0.53 7.55
CA PHE A 117 9.70 -0.41 6.28
C PHE A 117 10.58 -0.95 5.16
N LEU A 118 10.15 -2.03 4.51
CA LEU A 118 10.92 -2.72 3.47
C LEU A 118 10.29 -2.53 2.09
N ALA A 119 11.13 -2.22 1.11
CA ALA A 119 10.79 -2.47 -0.28
C ALA A 119 10.95 -3.98 -0.55
N CYS A 120 9.96 -4.60 -1.20
CA CYS A 120 9.98 -6.03 -1.48
C CYS A 120 9.82 -6.31 -2.97
N GLY A 121 10.42 -7.42 -3.42
CA GLY A 121 10.41 -7.88 -4.81
C GLY A 121 11.81 -7.95 -5.43
N ASP A 122 11.93 -8.72 -6.51
CA ASP A 122 13.14 -8.74 -7.32
C ASP A 122 13.23 -7.47 -8.21
N LEU A 123 14.42 -7.19 -8.76
CA LEU A 123 14.59 -6.08 -9.69
C LEU A 123 14.06 -6.38 -11.09
N THR A 124 13.63 -7.61 -11.35
CA THR A 124 13.20 -8.12 -12.66
C THR A 124 11.70 -7.98 -12.91
N GLY A 125 10.92 -7.72 -11.87
CA GLY A 125 9.47 -7.57 -11.94
C GLY A 125 8.96 -6.29 -12.61
N TYR A 126 7.65 -6.30 -12.89
CA TYR A 126 6.92 -5.14 -13.41
C TYR A 126 6.81 -4.04 -12.35
N ASP A 127 7.00 -2.79 -12.79
CA ASP A 127 6.97 -1.53 -12.07
C ASP A 127 5.64 -0.87 -12.40
N SER A 128 4.85 -0.60 -11.37
CA SER A 128 3.51 -0.03 -11.52
C SER A 128 3.50 1.33 -12.23
N ASP A 129 4.61 2.06 -12.17
CA ASP A 129 4.73 3.41 -12.74
C ASP A 129 5.37 3.39 -14.15
N ARG A 130 5.66 2.21 -14.72
CA ARG A 130 6.23 2.06 -16.07
C ARG A 130 5.25 1.47 -17.08
N SER A 131 5.31 1.99 -18.30
CA SER A 131 4.71 1.35 -19.47
C SER A 131 5.70 0.35 -20.06
N TYR A 132 5.28 -0.90 -20.21
CA TYR A 132 6.12 -1.98 -20.74
C TYR A 132 5.92 -2.17 -22.25
N PRO A 133 6.99 -2.46 -23.00
CA PRO A 133 6.85 -2.83 -24.40
C PRO A 133 6.06 -4.12 -24.50
N LEU A 134 5.14 -4.17 -25.47
CA LEU A 134 4.33 -5.34 -25.75
C LEU A 134 5.24 -6.53 -26.13
N PRO A 135 4.96 -7.75 -25.64
CA PRO A 135 5.79 -8.91 -25.95
C PRO A 135 5.81 -9.14 -27.46
N LYS A 136 7.02 -9.21 -28.02
CA LYS A 136 7.26 -9.68 -29.39
C LYS A 136 7.19 -11.20 -29.32
N VAL A 137 5.99 -11.77 -29.48
CA VAL A 137 5.84 -13.23 -29.50
C VAL A 137 6.50 -13.75 -30.79
N ASP A 138 7.35 -14.77 -30.69
CA ASP A 138 7.94 -15.50 -31.82
C ASP A 138 6.84 -16.22 -32.62
N GLY A 139 6.10 -15.46 -33.44
CA GLY A 139 5.02 -15.94 -34.30
C GLY A 139 3.69 -15.19 -34.21
N GLY A 140 3.57 -14.12 -33.42
CA GLY A 140 2.31 -13.37 -33.31
C GLY A 140 2.51 -11.88 -33.08
N THR A 141 1.98 -11.06 -34.00
CA THR A 141 1.90 -9.60 -33.85
C THR A 141 0.81 -9.26 -32.83
N TYR A 142 1.14 -8.56 -31.74
CA TYR A 142 0.12 -7.99 -30.85
C TYR A 142 -0.77 -7.03 -31.66
N GLN A 143 -2.06 -7.35 -31.78
CA GLN A 143 -3.03 -6.49 -32.45
C GLN A 143 -3.75 -5.63 -31.40
N SER A 144 -3.46 -4.33 -31.40
CA SER A 144 -4.23 -3.36 -30.61
C SER A 144 -5.65 -3.31 -31.15
N LEU A 145 -6.63 -3.71 -30.33
CA LEU A 145 -8.04 -3.59 -30.66
C LEU A 145 -8.58 -2.26 -30.13
N ASP A 146 -9.52 -1.67 -30.85
CA ASP A 146 -10.23 -0.48 -30.38
C ASP A 146 -11.12 -0.84 -29.18
N PRO A 147 -11.23 0.05 -28.17
CA PRO A 147 -12.12 -0.18 -27.04
C PRO A 147 -13.57 -0.24 -27.53
N VAL A 148 -14.29 -1.29 -27.11
CA VAL A 148 -15.71 -1.51 -27.46
C VAL A 148 -16.58 -0.32 -27.08
N GLN A 149 -16.22 0.38 -26.00
CA GLN A 149 -16.85 1.63 -25.61
C GLN A 149 -15.77 2.66 -25.24
N PRO A 150 -15.68 3.79 -25.95
CA PRO A 150 -14.69 4.81 -25.65
C PRO A 150 -15.03 5.51 -24.32
N PRO A 151 -14.01 6.01 -23.59
CA PRO A 151 -14.24 6.82 -22.40
C PRO A 151 -15.06 8.06 -22.75
N ILE A 152 -16.02 8.42 -21.90
CA ILE A 152 -16.86 9.62 -22.06
C ILE A 152 -15.99 10.90 -22.14
N ALA A 153 -14.90 10.93 -21.37
CA ALA A 153 -13.88 11.96 -21.43
C ALA A 153 -12.48 11.32 -21.25
N PRO A 154 -11.74 11.03 -22.34
CA PRO A 154 -10.43 10.43 -22.19
C PRO A 154 -9.43 11.44 -21.61
N PRO A 155 -8.57 11.04 -20.65
CA PRO A 155 -7.59 11.94 -20.03
C PRO A 155 -6.57 12.53 -21.02
N TYR A 156 -6.37 11.87 -22.17
CA TYR A 156 -5.48 12.33 -23.24
C TYR A 156 -6.13 13.33 -24.23
N LYS A 157 -7.43 13.67 -24.08
CA LYS A 157 -8.14 14.58 -24.99
C LYS A 157 -7.44 15.94 -25.11
N ARG A 158 -7.09 16.53 -23.96
CA ARG A 158 -6.39 17.83 -23.88
C ARG A 158 -5.00 17.78 -24.51
N ALA A 159 -4.26 16.69 -24.31
CA ALA A 159 -2.95 16.50 -24.91
C ALA A 159 -3.03 16.39 -26.45
N LEU A 160 -4.06 15.71 -26.97
CA LEU A 160 -4.30 15.63 -28.42
C LEU A 160 -4.69 16.98 -29.02
N GLU A 161 -5.52 17.76 -28.33
CA GLU A 161 -5.90 19.12 -28.75
C GLU A 161 -4.68 20.04 -28.80
N LEU A 162 -3.84 20.02 -27.77
CA LEU A 162 -2.58 20.78 -27.73
C LEU A 162 -1.61 20.35 -28.83
N LYS A 163 -1.49 19.04 -29.09
CA LYS A 163 -0.65 18.51 -30.18
C LYS A 163 -1.19 18.91 -31.56
N LYS A 164 -2.51 18.94 -31.75
CA LYS A 164 -3.14 19.42 -32.99
C LYS A 164 -2.88 20.91 -33.18
N ALA A 165 -3.07 21.71 -32.14
CA ALA A 165 -2.80 23.14 -32.17
C ALA A 165 -1.32 23.45 -32.48
N SER A 166 -0.38 22.73 -31.87
CA SER A 166 1.04 22.92 -32.16
C SER A 166 1.41 22.50 -33.59
N THR A 167 0.83 21.41 -34.10
CA THR A 167 1.07 20.95 -35.48
C THR A 167 0.44 21.90 -36.51
N GLN A 168 -0.71 22.51 -36.20
CA GLN A 168 -1.34 23.53 -37.04
C GLN A 168 -0.53 24.83 -37.06
N GLY A 169 -0.02 25.28 -35.91
CA GLY A 169 0.85 26.47 -35.85
C GLY A 169 2.14 26.32 -36.67
N PHE A 170 2.73 25.12 -36.71
CA PHE A 170 3.90 24.85 -37.57
C PHE A 170 3.58 24.92 -39.07
N LYS A 171 2.42 24.41 -39.50
CA LYS A 171 1.99 24.51 -40.91
C LYS A 171 1.67 25.94 -41.35
N GLU A 172 1.17 26.75 -40.42
CA GLU A 172 0.85 28.17 -40.69
C GLU A 172 2.13 29.01 -40.85
N LEU A 173 3.17 28.72 -40.06
CA LEU A 173 4.51 29.34 -40.17
C LEU A 173 5.28 28.95 -41.44
N GLU A 174 5.20 27.68 -41.88
CA GLU A 174 5.81 27.25 -43.15
C GLU A 174 5.17 27.95 -44.36
N ASN A 175 3.84 28.10 -44.38
CA ASN A 175 3.13 28.79 -45.45
C ASN A 175 3.47 30.30 -45.51
N LEU A 176 3.66 30.96 -44.36
CA LEU A 176 4.09 32.36 -44.29
C LEU A 176 5.54 32.58 -44.78
N SER A 177 6.40 31.56 -44.71
CA SER A 177 7.80 31.65 -45.17
C SER A 177 7.98 31.44 -46.69
N LEU A 178 6.98 30.88 -47.36
CA LEU A 178 7.01 30.60 -48.80
C LEU A 178 6.41 31.74 -49.64
N ASP A 179 5.75 32.70 -49.00
CA ASP A 179 5.12 33.89 -49.63
C ASP A 179 5.97 35.18 -49.47
N SER A 180 7.25 35.07 -49.11
CA SER A 180 8.23 36.19 -49.06
C SER A 180 9.37 35.99 -50.05
#